data_AF-A0A5D2UE43-F1
#
_entry.id   AF-A0A5D2UE43-F1
#
_cell.length_a   1.000
_cell.length_b   1.000
_cell.length_c   1.000
_cell.angle_alpha   90.00
_cell.angle_beta   90.00
_cell.angle_gamma   90.00
#
_symmetry.space_group_name_H-M   'P 1'
#
loop_
_entity.id
_entity.type
_entity.pdbx_description
1 polymer ?
#
loop_
_entity_poly.entity_id
_entity_poly.type
_entity_poly.pdbx_seq_one_letter_code
_entity_poly.pdbx_strand_id
1 'polypeptide(L)'
;MANAIMHSTMLLLLCALLMAIFKTTVKASNKLYAPDKTALRALGGTNIKLLLDVSNPRLEYLAASQANADRWVQDNIRRYSTVNFRYVAIGNEVKPQDPFARFLFPAMQNVHKAIVKAGLGNQIKVSTATFFGAMEVSYPPSQGKLRGDYQQLLGPVITFLRNNGAPLLVNVYPYFSHMENPRDVDYALFTAPSVVVTDGPYLYQNLFDAMLDAFYAALERAGGGSLDIVVSESGWPSAGGTDTSVNNAKTYKTNLVRHVNQRKGTPRKPGKAIEVYLFAMFDEKNKEPAYEKHWGLFFPSKQEKYPISFC
;
A
#
# COMPACT_ATOMS: atom_id res chain seq x y z
N MET A 1 -24.19 1.71 -0.13
CA MET A 1 -24.35 1.81 1.35
C MET A 1 -24.29 0.43 2.03
N ALA A 2 -23.35 -0.44 1.66
CA ALA A 2 -23.09 -1.72 2.35
C ALA A 2 -21.66 -1.83 2.94
N ASN A 3 -20.77 -0.88 2.65
CA ASN A 3 -19.34 -0.93 3.05
C ASN A 3 -19.03 -0.43 4.48
N ALA A 4 -20.02 0.01 5.26
CA ALA A 4 -19.76 0.70 6.54
C ALA A 4 -20.17 -0.09 7.80
N ILE A 5 -21.02 -1.13 7.68
CA ILE A 5 -21.65 -1.76 8.86
C ILE A 5 -20.88 -2.98 9.36
N MET A 6 -19.99 -3.55 8.54
CA MET A 6 -19.29 -4.80 8.87
C MET A 6 -17.94 -4.61 9.59
N HIS A 7 -17.52 -3.36 9.81
CA HIS A 7 -16.33 -3.02 10.59
C HIS A 7 -16.49 -3.31 12.09
N SER A 8 -17.71 -3.53 12.61
CA SER A 8 -17.96 -3.48 14.06
C SER A 8 -17.73 -4.80 14.81
N THR A 9 -17.95 -5.97 14.20
CA THR A 9 -17.89 -7.27 14.93
C THR A 9 -16.54 -7.96 14.90
N MET A 10 -15.61 -7.56 14.02
CA MET A 10 -14.22 -8.08 14.01
C MET A 10 -13.29 -7.29 14.96
N LEU A 11 -13.82 -6.28 15.65
CA LEU A 11 -13.07 -5.14 16.16
C LEU A 11 -12.71 -5.21 17.66
N LEU A 12 -13.47 -5.94 18.47
CA LEU A 12 -13.22 -6.05 19.93
C LEU A 12 -12.07 -7.02 20.28
N LEU A 13 -11.66 -7.87 19.34
CA LEU A 13 -10.72 -8.99 19.58
C LEU A 13 -9.39 -8.85 18.80
N LEU A 14 -9.23 -7.77 18.02
CA LEU A 14 -7.98 -7.36 17.37
C LEU A 14 -6.94 -6.90 18.40
N CYS A 15 -7.38 -6.32 19.52
CA CYS A 15 -6.53 -5.63 20.51
C CYS A 15 -5.54 -6.57 21.23
N ALA A 16 -5.98 -7.77 21.65
CA ALA A 16 -5.10 -8.73 22.33
C ALA A 16 -4.14 -9.44 21.36
N LEU A 17 -4.56 -9.67 20.11
CA LEU A 17 -3.74 -10.37 19.10
C LEU A 17 -2.73 -9.42 18.45
N LEU A 18 -3.09 -8.16 18.20
CA LEU A 18 -2.14 -7.11 17.81
C LEU A 18 -1.04 -6.96 18.87
N MET A 19 -1.40 -6.97 20.16
CA MET A 19 -0.42 -6.90 21.24
C MET A 19 0.45 -8.17 21.37
N ALA A 20 -0.08 -9.36 21.09
CA ALA A 20 0.69 -10.61 21.20
C ALA A 20 1.60 -10.87 19.98
N ILE A 21 1.12 -10.58 18.76
CA ILE A 21 1.87 -10.81 17.51
C ILE A 21 2.96 -9.75 17.31
N PHE A 22 2.71 -8.48 17.67
CA PHE A 22 3.63 -7.39 17.35
C PHE A 22 4.56 -6.96 18.49
N LYS A 23 4.34 -7.39 19.74
CA LYS A 23 5.31 -7.13 20.83
C LYS A 23 6.65 -7.83 20.63
N THR A 24 6.70 -8.90 19.83
CA THR A 24 7.92 -9.70 19.59
C THR A 24 8.74 -9.24 18.39
N THR A 25 8.20 -8.38 17.51
CA THR A 25 8.89 -7.90 16.30
C THR A 25 9.17 -6.40 16.38
N VAL A 26 10.42 -6.05 16.68
CA VAL A 26 10.94 -4.68 16.89
C VAL A 26 10.81 -3.74 15.66
N LYS A 27 10.32 -4.22 14.50
CA LYS A 27 10.25 -3.46 13.23
C LYS A 27 8.91 -3.58 12.47
N ALA A 28 7.80 -3.76 13.18
CA ALA A 28 6.49 -3.88 12.53
C ALA A 28 5.91 -2.54 12.03
N SER A 29 5.24 -2.58 10.88
CA SER A 29 4.45 -1.46 10.33
C SER A 29 3.06 -1.96 9.94
N ASN A 30 2.03 -1.17 10.23
CA ASN A 30 0.63 -1.49 9.93
C ASN A 30 0.00 -0.46 9.00
N LYS A 31 -0.95 -0.90 8.17
CA LYS A 31 -1.85 -0.05 7.39
C LYS A 31 -3.26 -0.14 7.97
N LEU A 32 -3.93 1.00 8.15
CA LEU A 32 -5.35 1.08 8.48
C LEU A 32 -6.09 1.86 7.38
N TYR A 33 -7.17 1.30 6.85
CA TYR A 33 -7.96 1.86 5.75
C TYR A 33 -8.90 3.00 6.16
N ALA A 34 -9.04 3.25 7.45
CA ALA A 34 -9.81 4.33 8.04
C ALA A 34 -9.35 4.55 9.50
N PRO A 35 -9.62 5.74 10.09
CA PRO A 35 -9.30 6.00 11.49
C PRO A 35 -10.26 5.26 12.43
N ASP A 36 -9.95 3.99 12.66
CA ASP A 36 -10.67 3.18 13.64
C ASP A 36 -10.21 3.51 15.07
N LYS A 37 -11.13 4.00 15.89
CA LYS A 37 -10.80 4.47 17.25
C LYS A 37 -10.27 3.36 18.15
N THR A 38 -10.75 2.13 17.97
CA THR A 38 -10.33 0.98 18.78
C THR A 38 -8.91 0.58 18.41
N ALA A 39 -8.61 0.45 17.11
CA ALA A 39 -7.28 0.15 16.61
C ALA A 39 -6.26 1.25 16.98
N LEU A 40 -6.62 2.52 16.84
CA LEU A 40 -5.74 3.64 17.21
C LEU A 40 -5.41 3.64 18.71
N ARG A 41 -6.39 3.33 19.59
CA ARG A 41 -6.11 3.16 21.03
C ARG A 41 -5.18 1.98 21.30
N ALA A 42 -5.37 0.86 20.60
CA ALA A 42 -4.56 -0.35 20.74
C ALA A 42 -3.11 -0.15 20.29
N LEU A 43 -2.90 0.67 19.26
CA LEU A 43 -1.56 0.99 18.74
C LEU A 43 -0.83 2.05 19.57
N GLY A 44 -1.54 2.82 20.39
CA GLY A 44 -0.96 3.85 21.24
C GLY A 44 0.06 3.27 22.22
N GLY A 45 1.26 3.87 22.27
CA GLY A 45 2.35 3.42 23.14
C GLY A 45 3.12 2.21 22.60
N THR A 46 2.75 1.68 21.42
CA THR A 46 3.56 0.69 20.70
C THR A 46 4.57 1.38 19.79
N ASN A 47 5.62 0.67 19.39
CA ASN A 47 6.60 1.18 18.41
C ASN A 47 6.19 0.90 16.94
N ILE A 48 4.98 0.40 16.70
CA ILE A 48 4.50 0.00 15.37
C ILE A 48 4.22 1.26 14.53
N LYS A 49 4.91 1.39 13.41
CA LYS A 49 4.71 2.51 12.48
C LYS A 49 3.37 2.35 11.76
N LEU A 50 2.59 3.42 11.67
CA LEU A 50 1.25 3.39 11.08
C LEU A 50 1.17 4.20 9.78
N LEU A 51 0.68 3.54 8.73
CA LEU A 51 0.12 4.16 7.54
C LEU A 51 -1.40 4.23 7.73
N LEU A 52 -1.96 5.43 7.77
CA LEU A 52 -3.39 5.65 7.98
C LEU A 52 -4.03 6.25 6.73
N ASP A 53 -5.05 5.58 6.20
CA ASP A 53 -5.81 6.08 5.05
C ASP A 53 -6.90 7.06 5.46
N VAL A 54 -7.14 8.02 4.57
CA VAL A 54 -8.40 8.74 4.43
C VAL A 54 -9.21 8.06 3.34
N SER A 55 -10.41 7.59 3.69
CA SER A 55 -11.29 6.93 2.72
C SER A 55 -11.75 7.88 1.60
N ASN A 56 -11.91 7.34 0.39
CA ASN A 56 -12.28 8.10 -0.80
C ASN A 56 -13.54 9.00 -0.63
N PRO A 57 -14.63 8.56 0.04
CA PRO A 57 -15.79 9.41 0.26
C PRO A 57 -15.55 10.62 1.17
N ARG A 58 -14.42 10.68 1.90
CA ARG A 58 -14.06 11.82 2.76
C ARG A 58 -13.26 12.89 2.03
N LEU A 59 -12.81 12.64 0.81
CA LEU A 59 -11.97 13.58 0.06
C LEU A 59 -12.66 14.92 -0.15
N GLU A 60 -13.94 14.92 -0.55
CA GLU A 60 -14.72 16.15 -0.73
C GLU A 60 -14.79 16.99 0.54
N TYR A 61 -15.09 16.36 1.67
CA TYR A 61 -15.17 17.05 2.97
C TYR A 61 -13.84 17.73 3.34
N LEU A 62 -12.71 17.03 3.15
CA LEU A 62 -11.38 17.57 3.48
C LEU A 62 -10.91 18.63 2.47
N ALA A 63 -11.28 18.49 1.20
CA ALA A 63 -11.02 19.48 0.16
C ALA A 63 -11.82 20.78 0.38
N ALA A 64 -13.05 20.68 0.90
CA ALA A 64 -13.97 21.80 1.01
C ALA A 64 -13.48 22.95 1.91
N SER A 65 -12.68 22.69 2.94
CA SER A 65 -12.06 23.75 3.74
C SER A 65 -10.85 23.30 4.55
N GLN A 66 -9.95 24.24 4.83
CA GLN A 66 -8.83 24.01 5.76
C GLN A 66 -9.32 23.64 7.17
N ALA A 67 -10.43 24.21 7.63
CA ALA A 67 -11.00 23.93 8.95
C ALA A 67 -11.44 22.45 9.09
N ASN A 68 -11.96 21.85 8.01
CA ASN A 68 -12.32 20.43 7.97
C ASN A 68 -11.08 19.53 8.12
N ALA A 69 -9.99 19.86 7.41
CA ALA A 69 -8.74 19.13 7.53
C ALA A 69 -8.07 19.30 8.90
N ASP A 70 -8.07 20.53 9.45
CA ASP A 70 -7.58 20.81 10.80
C ASP A 70 -8.33 19.96 11.83
N ARG A 71 -9.66 19.88 11.72
CA ARG A 71 -10.48 19.05 12.60
C ARG A 71 -10.21 17.57 12.42
N TRP A 72 -10.06 17.09 11.19
CA TRP A 72 -9.74 15.69 10.93
C TRP A 72 -8.39 15.29 11.53
N VAL A 73 -7.35 16.13 11.39
CA VAL A 73 -6.03 15.91 12.01
C VAL A 73 -6.13 15.97 13.54
N GLN A 74 -6.89 16.90 14.09
CA GLN A 74 -7.13 16.96 15.53
C GLN A 74 -7.75 15.65 16.07
N ASP A 75 -8.82 15.19 15.42
CA ASP A 75 -9.64 14.08 15.90
C ASP A 75 -8.98 12.70 15.70
N ASN A 76 -8.18 12.54 14.63
CA ASN A 76 -7.65 11.23 14.21
C ASN A 76 -6.14 11.08 14.36
N ILE A 77 -5.39 12.18 14.52
CA ILE A 77 -3.93 12.15 14.71
C ILE A 77 -3.58 12.70 16.09
N ARG A 78 -3.87 13.97 16.37
CA ARG A 78 -3.42 14.61 17.62
C ARG A 78 -4.03 13.98 18.88
N ARG A 79 -5.29 13.54 18.80
CA ARG A 79 -5.95 12.82 19.90
C ARG A 79 -5.30 11.48 20.24
N TYR A 80 -4.53 10.90 19.31
CA TYR A 80 -3.81 9.64 19.47
C TYR A 80 -2.30 9.88 19.44
N SER A 81 -1.81 10.84 20.23
CA SER A 81 -0.41 11.31 20.22
C SER A 81 0.63 10.24 20.54
N THR A 82 0.24 9.12 21.15
CA THR A 82 1.12 7.98 21.45
C THR A 82 1.19 6.96 20.32
N VAL A 83 0.43 7.13 19.24
CA VAL A 83 0.51 6.29 18.03
C VAL A 83 1.65 6.80 17.14
N ASN A 84 2.47 5.87 16.65
CA ASN A 84 3.59 6.18 15.77
C ASN A 84 3.13 6.32 14.31
N PHE A 85 2.42 7.41 13.99
CA PHE A 85 2.04 7.73 12.62
C PHE A 85 3.27 8.01 11.76
N ARG A 86 3.33 7.37 10.60
CA ARG A 86 4.39 7.56 9.59
C ARG A 86 3.86 8.18 8.32
N TYR A 87 2.73 7.68 7.84
CA TYR A 87 2.12 8.11 6.59
C TYR A 87 0.63 8.37 6.79
N VAL A 88 0.12 9.38 6.07
CA VAL A 88 -1.32 9.56 5.87
C VAL A 88 -1.59 9.45 4.38
N ALA A 89 -2.30 8.40 3.97
CA ALA A 89 -2.66 8.16 2.57
C ALA A 89 -4.01 8.81 2.28
N ILE A 90 -4.02 9.87 1.48
CA ILE A 90 -5.23 10.57 1.08
C ILE A 90 -5.82 9.87 -0.13
N GLY A 91 -6.84 9.05 0.12
CA GLY A 91 -7.44 8.19 -0.89
C GLY A 91 -6.61 6.93 -1.18
N ASN A 92 -7.32 5.92 -1.65
CA ASN A 92 -6.79 4.63 -2.08
C ASN A 92 -7.40 4.26 -3.43
N GLU A 93 -6.53 4.11 -4.44
CA GLU A 93 -6.89 3.75 -5.82
C GLU A 93 -7.94 4.67 -6.46
N VAL A 94 -7.84 5.97 -6.20
CA VAL A 94 -8.71 6.99 -6.80
C VAL A 94 -8.56 6.96 -8.32
N LYS A 95 -9.67 6.75 -9.03
CA LYS A 95 -9.69 6.66 -10.50
C LYS A 95 -10.16 8.00 -11.09
N PRO A 96 -9.67 8.42 -12.27
CA PRO A 96 -10.06 9.70 -12.88
C PRO A 96 -11.57 9.90 -13.04
N GLN A 97 -12.32 8.83 -13.30
CA GLN A 97 -13.77 8.85 -13.45
C GLN A 97 -14.56 8.85 -12.14
N ASP A 98 -13.90 8.67 -10.99
CA ASP A 98 -14.58 8.66 -9.71
C ASP A 98 -15.14 10.06 -9.37
N PRO A 99 -16.33 10.16 -8.77
CA PRO A 99 -16.93 11.44 -8.43
C PRO A 99 -16.08 12.26 -7.44
N PHE A 100 -15.20 11.58 -6.69
CA PHE A 100 -14.30 12.19 -5.72
C PHE A 100 -12.89 12.51 -6.25
N ALA A 101 -12.56 12.16 -7.50
CA ALA A 101 -11.21 12.29 -8.04
C ALA A 101 -10.69 13.74 -8.00
N ARG A 102 -11.54 14.69 -8.38
CA ARG A 102 -11.22 16.14 -8.36
C ARG A 102 -10.86 16.69 -6.98
N PHE A 103 -11.23 15.98 -5.90
CA PHE A 103 -10.97 16.41 -4.52
C PHE A 103 -9.67 15.85 -3.95
N LEU A 104 -9.01 14.91 -4.64
CA LEU A 104 -7.79 14.26 -4.16
C LEU A 104 -6.70 15.28 -3.82
N PHE A 105 -6.32 16.11 -4.80
CA PHE A 105 -5.21 17.04 -4.61
C PHE A 105 -5.50 18.16 -3.58
N PRO A 106 -6.67 18.83 -3.61
CA PRO A 106 -7.02 19.81 -2.56
C PRO A 106 -7.07 19.19 -1.15
N ALA A 107 -7.59 17.97 -0.99
CA ALA A 107 -7.59 17.27 0.29
C ALA A 107 -6.16 17.01 0.80
N MET A 108 -5.25 16.58 -0.08
CA MET A 108 -3.83 16.40 0.26
C MET A 108 -3.19 17.68 0.78
N GLN A 109 -3.42 18.80 0.08
CA GLN A 109 -2.87 20.10 0.48
C GLN A 109 -3.39 20.53 1.85
N ASN A 110 -4.69 20.41 2.10
CA ASN A 110 -5.29 20.81 3.36
C ASN A 110 -4.82 19.94 4.53
N VAL A 111 -4.77 18.62 4.36
CA VAL A 111 -4.28 17.70 5.40
C VAL A 111 -2.80 17.91 5.69
N HIS A 112 -1.98 18.13 4.67
CA HIS A 112 -0.57 18.46 4.86
C HIS A 112 -0.38 19.74 5.66
N LYS A 113 -1.09 20.81 5.31
CA LYS A 113 -1.06 22.07 6.08
C LYS A 113 -1.48 21.85 7.54
N ALA A 114 -2.51 21.04 7.78
CA ALA A 114 -2.98 20.72 9.12
C ALA A 114 -1.93 19.92 9.94
N ILE A 115 -1.25 18.96 9.33
CA ILE A 115 -0.17 18.19 9.95
C ILE A 115 1.05 19.08 10.27
N VAL A 116 1.44 19.95 9.34
CA VAL A 116 2.53 20.91 9.56
C VAL A 116 2.17 21.90 10.68
N LYS A 117 0.96 22.46 10.66
CA LYS A 117 0.42 23.35 11.71
C LYS A 117 0.40 22.67 13.08
N ALA A 118 0.19 21.36 13.13
CA ALA A 118 0.25 20.56 14.35
C ALA A 118 1.68 20.27 14.86
N GLY A 119 2.72 20.70 14.14
CA GLY A 119 4.12 20.43 14.46
C GLY A 119 4.61 19.03 14.06
N LEU A 120 3.86 18.31 13.22
CA LEU A 120 4.08 16.89 12.91
C LEU A 120 4.67 16.64 11.51
N GLY A 121 4.97 17.68 10.73
CA GLY A 121 5.41 17.57 9.33
C GLY A 121 6.75 16.85 9.09
N ASN A 122 7.60 16.77 10.12
CA ASN A 122 8.85 16.00 10.07
C ASN A 122 8.63 14.51 10.37
N GLN A 123 7.56 14.18 11.10
CA GLN A 123 7.24 12.81 11.51
C GLN A 123 6.29 12.13 10.53
N ILE A 124 5.26 12.84 10.06
CA ILE A 124 4.16 12.29 9.28
C ILE A 124 4.24 12.84 7.86
N LYS A 125 4.37 11.96 6.87
CA LYS A 125 4.31 12.34 5.45
C LYS A 125 2.93 12.09 4.88
N VAL A 126 2.38 13.09 4.19
CA VAL A 126 1.13 12.97 3.44
C VAL A 126 1.43 12.41 2.06
N SER A 127 0.70 11.37 1.67
CA SER A 127 0.78 10.76 0.35
C SER A 127 -0.61 10.37 -0.18
N THR A 128 -0.68 9.63 -1.28
CA THR A 128 -1.88 8.93 -1.77
C THR A 128 -1.47 7.54 -2.23
N ALA A 129 -2.38 6.56 -2.15
CA ALA A 129 -2.15 5.23 -2.68
C ALA A 129 -2.75 5.10 -4.08
N THR A 130 -1.88 4.85 -5.07
CA THR A 130 -2.27 4.46 -6.43
C THR A 130 -2.02 2.96 -6.63
N PHE A 131 -2.25 2.46 -7.83
CA PHE A 131 -2.19 1.03 -8.16
C PHE A 131 -1.84 0.81 -9.62
N PHE A 132 -1.48 -0.42 -9.96
CA PHE A 132 -0.98 -0.76 -11.30
C PHE A 132 -1.92 -0.45 -12.46
N GLY A 133 -3.24 -0.32 -12.22
CA GLY A 133 -4.22 0.09 -13.24
C GLY A 133 -4.08 1.55 -13.71
N ALA A 134 -3.23 2.36 -13.07
CA ALA A 134 -2.85 3.69 -13.55
C ALA A 134 -1.88 3.66 -14.74
N MET A 135 -1.25 2.51 -15.03
CA MET A 135 -0.25 2.33 -16.08
C MET A 135 -0.92 2.14 -17.44
N GLU A 136 -0.39 2.81 -18.47
CA GLU A 136 -0.74 2.59 -19.90
C GLU A 136 0.23 1.59 -20.52
N VAL A 137 1.53 1.78 -20.22
CA VAL A 137 2.61 0.90 -20.68
C VAL A 137 3.34 0.41 -19.44
N SER A 138 3.55 -0.90 -19.35
CA SER A 138 4.29 -1.54 -18.27
C SER A 138 5.30 -2.59 -18.76
N TYR A 139 5.33 -2.87 -20.07
CA TYR A 139 6.26 -3.80 -20.68
C TYR A 139 6.91 -3.20 -21.96
N PRO A 140 8.25 -3.29 -22.10
CA PRO A 140 9.18 -3.66 -21.04
C PRO A 140 9.20 -2.59 -19.91
N PRO A 141 9.66 -2.92 -18.68
CA PRO A 141 9.59 -1.99 -17.54
C PRO A 141 10.18 -0.59 -17.79
N SER A 142 11.26 -0.45 -18.55
CA SER A 142 11.87 0.83 -18.92
C SER A 142 10.95 1.77 -19.71
N GLN A 143 9.92 1.21 -20.36
CA GLN A 143 8.90 1.96 -21.09
C GLN A 143 7.67 2.30 -20.24
N GLY A 144 7.73 2.03 -18.93
CA GLY A 144 6.70 2.39 -17.97
C GLY A 144 6.14 3.80 -18.18
N LYS A 145 4.82 3.91 -18.33
CA LYS A 145 4.13 5.17 -18.59
C LYS A 145 2.74 5.17 -17.96
N LEU A 146 2.35 6.24 -17.28
CA LEU A 146 0.99 6.45 -16.79
C LEU A 146 0.04 6.71 -17.96
N ARG A 147 -1.21 6.25 -17.83
CA ARG A 147 -2.30 6.66 -18.73
C ARG A 147 -2.50 8.18 -18.67
N GLY A 148 -2.91 8.78 -19.79
CA GLY A 148 -3.08 10.23 -19.88
C GLY A 148 -4.06 10.81 -18.85
N ASP A 149 -5.15 10.10 -18.56
CA ASP A 149 -6.13 10.50 -17.54
C ASP A 149 -5.57 10.41 -16.11
N TYR A 150 -4.79 9.37 -15.80
CA TYR A 150 -4.06 9.29 -14.53
C TYR A 150 -2.92 10.31 -14.44
N GLN A 151 -2.26 10.66 -15.54
CA GLN A 151 -1.26 11.72 -15.56
C GLN A 151 -1.87 13.09 -15.21
N GLN A 152 -3.09 13.37 -15.68
CA GLN A 152 -3.83 14.59 -15.32
C GLN A 152 -4.19 14.60 -13.82
N LEU A 153 -4.61 13.47 -13.27
CA LEU A 153 -4.95 13.33 -11.85
C LEU A 153 -3.71 13.38 -10.93
N LEU A 154 -2.65 12.67 -11.30
CA LEU A 154 -1.48 12.44 -10.45
C LEU A 154 -0.34 13.44 -10.69
N GLY A 155 -0.29 14.17 -11.80
CA GLY A 155 0.77 15.14 -12.09
C GLY A 155 0.97 16.19 -10.97
N PRO A 156 -0.09 16.89 -10.53
CA PRO A 156 0.00 17.81 -9.38
C PRO A 156 0.40 17.09 -8.08
N VAL A 157 -0.08 15.87 -7.88
CA VAL A 157 0.25 15.03 -6.71
C VAL A 157 1.75 14.71 -6.70
N ILE A 158 2.30 14.21 -7.81
CA ILE A 158 3.72 13.87 -7.95
C ILE A 158 4.61 15.09 -7.64
N THR A 159 4.25 16.26 -8.19
CA THR A 159 4.96 17.50 -7.92
C THR A 159 4.92 17.87 -6.43
N PHE A 160 3.75 17.74 -5.81
CA PHE A 160 3.57 18.00 -4.38
C PHE A 160 4.37 17.03 -3.51
N LEU A 161 4.35 15.73 -3.79
CA LEU A 161 5.12 14.74 -3.04
C LEU A 161 6.62 15.06 -3.08
N ARG A 162 7.12 15.41 -4.27
CA ARG A 162 8.53 15.75 -4.48
C ARG A 162 8.92 16.97 -3.66
N ASN A 163 8.11 18.03 -3.69
CA ASN A 163 8.39 19.28 -2.98
C ASN A 163 8.32 19.12 -1.46
N ASN A 164 7.66 18.08 -0.93
CA ASN A 164 7.53 17.84 0.50
C ASN A 164 8.35 16.63 1.00
N GLY A 165 9.18 16.03 0.12
CA GLY A 165 9.99 14.86 0.46
C GLY A 165 9.15 13.67 0.93
N ALA A 166 7.97 13.48 0.33
CA ALA A 166 7.07 12.37 0.62
C ALA A 166 7.15 11.28 -0.48
N PRO A 167 7.02 9.99 -0.14
CA PRO A 167 6.96 8.93 -1.14
C PRO A 167 5.61 8.90 -1.84
N LEU A 168 5.53 8.25 -3.00
CA LEU A 168 4.26 7.76 -3.54
C LEU A 168 3.97 6.37 -2.97
N LEU A 169 2.72 6.13 -2.56
CA LEU A 169 2.27 4.81 -2.15
C LEU A 169 1.69 4.08 -3.38
N VAL A 170 2.08 2.83 -3.59
CA VAL A 170 1.62 2.02 -4.73
C VAL A 170 1.20 0.63 -4.26
N ASN A 171 0.01 0.20 -4.63
CA ASN A 171 -0.45 -1.17 -4.47
C ASN A 171 0.10 -2.02 -5.63
N VAL A 172 0.90 -3.04 -5.30
CA VAL A 172 1.61 -3.88 -6.28
C VAL A 172 1.25 -5.34 -6.06
N TYR A 173 0.53 -5.92 -7.03
CA TYR A 173 0.02 -7.28 -6.95
C TYR A 173 0.40 -8.09 -8.20
N PRO A 174 1.55 -8.81 -8.18
CA PRO A 174 1.92 -9.77 -9.22
C PRO A 174 0.82 -10.81 -9.49
N TYR A 175 0.02 -11.17 -8.48
CA TYR A 175 -1.12 -12.06 -8.63
C TYR A 175 -2.11 -11.59 -9.71
N PHE A 176 -2.49 -10.31 -9.74
CA PHE A 176 -3.47 -9.83 -10.72
C PHE A 176 -2.90 -9.86 -12.14
N SER A 177 -1.63 -9.47 -12.32
CA SER A 177 -0.96 -9.56 -13.62
C SER A 177 -0.81 -11.01 -14.09
N HIS A 178 -0.54 -11.95 -13.18
CA HIS A 178 -0.52 -13.39 -13.49
C HIS A 178 -1.92 -13.91 -13.85
N MET A 179 -2.95 -13.52 -13.11
CA MET A 179 -4.32 -13.93 -13.38
C MET A 179 -4.82 -13.43 -14.75
N GLU A 180 -4.49 -12.19 -15.13
CA GLU A 180 -4.89 -11.58 -16.41
C GLU A 180 -4.10 -12.13 -17.60
N ASN A 181 -2.81 -12.45 -17.41
CA ASN A 181 -1.96 -13.03 -18.43
C ASN A 181 -1.18 -14.21 -17.82
N PRO A 182 -1.81 -15.39 -17.69
CA PRO A 182 -1.19 -16.56 -17.09
C PRO A 182 0.04 -16.95 -17.90
N ARG A 183 1.21 -16.63 -17.32
CA ARG A 183 2.51 -17.08 -17.80
C ARG A 183 3.09 -18.02 -16.75
N ASP A 184 4.41 -18.11 -16.71
CA ASP A 184 5.11 -18.82 -15.67
C ASP A 184 4.81 -18.20 -14.29
N VAL A 185 4.05 -18.94 -13.47
CA VAL A 185 3.72 -18.57 -12.09
C VAL A 185 4.98 -18.37 -11.26
N ASP A 186 6.09 -19.03 -11.62
CA ASP A 186 7.36 -18.90 -10.91
C ASP A 186 7.94 -17.48 -11.01
N TYR A 187 7.68 -16.77 -12.11
CA TYR A 187 8.05 -15.36 -12.24
C TYR A 187 7.30 -14.48 -11.23
N ALA A 188 6.03 -14.78 -10.97
CA ALA A 188 5.20 -14.04 -10.04
C ALA A 188 5.46 -14.42 -8.57
N LEU A 189 5.91 -15.65 -8.32
CA LEU A 189 6.20 -16.19 -6.98
C LEU A 189 7.66 -16.04 -6.52
N PHE A 190 8.50 -15.33 -7.28
CA PHE A 190 9.95 -15.18 -7.03
C PHE A 190 10.73 -16.52 -7.09
N THR A 191 10.24 -17.51 -7.83
CA THR A 191 10.83 -18.84 -7.95
C THR A 191 11.43 -19.13 -9.33
N ALA A 192 11.35 -18.17 -10.27
CA ALA A 192 11.91 -18.36 -11.60
C ALA A 192 13.40 -18.71 -11.54
N PRO A 193 13.87 -19.76 -12.25
CA PRO A 193 15.23 -20.27 -12.13
C PRO A 193 16.29 -19.36 -12.78
N SER A 194 15.85 -18.45 -13.66
CA SER A 194 16.71 -17.54 -14.41
C SER A 194 15.99 -16.22 -14.70
N VAL A 195 16.71 -15.27 -15.30
CA VAL A 195 16.11 -14.02 -15.81
C VAL A 195 14.96 -14.34 -16.76
N VAL A 196 13.82 -13.68 -16.56
CA VAL A 196 12.60 -13.84 -17.38
C VAL A 196 12.45 -12.68 -18.35
N VAL A 197 12.81 -11.46 -17.94
CA VAL A 197 12.77 -10.27 -18.81
C VAL A 197 14.14 -9.60 -18.83
N THR A 198 14.66 -9.41 -20.04
CA THR A 198 15.85 -8.58 -20.31
C THR A 198 15.38 -7.28 -20.96
N ASP A 199 15.66 -6.16 -20.31
CA ASP A 199 15.21 -4.83 -20.70
C ASP A 199 16.41 -3.86 -20.70
N GLY A 200 17.17 -3.91 -21.80
CA GLY A 200 18.47 -3.25 -21.88
C GLY A 200 19.40 -3.76 -20.77
N PRO A 201 19.91 -2.90 -19.87
CA PRO A 201 20.76 -3.31 -18.76
C PRO A 201 20.00 -3.93 -17.58
N TYR A 202 18.67 -3.88 -17.57
CA TYR A 202 17.85 -4.35 -16.45
C TYR A 202 17.43 -5.80 -16.66
N LEU A 203 17.74 -6.65 -15.69
CA LEU A 203 17.45 -8.08 -15.71
C LEU A 203 16.45 -8.40 -14.61
N TYR A 204 15.25 -8.85 -14.99
CA TYR A 204 14.18 -9.15 -14.05
C TYR A 204 13.98 -10.65 -13.93
N GLN A 205 14.20 -11.18 -12.73
CA GLN A 205 13.93 -12.57 -12.35
C GLN A 205 12.57 -12.73 -11.64
N ASN A 206 11.97 -11.63 -11.19
CA ASN A 206 10.64 -11.67 -10.57
C ASN A 206 9.75 -10.52 -11.07
N LEU A 207 8.45 -10.77 -11.11
CA LEU A 207 7.46 -9.84 -11.62
C LEU A 207 7.30 -8.60 -10.73
N PHE A 208 7.50 -8.74 -9.42
CA PHE A 208 7.41 -7.63 -8.48
C PHE A 208 8.41 -6.50 -8.83
N ASP A 209 9.67 -6.85 -9.07
CA ASP A 209 10.71 -5.89 -9.47
C ASP A 209 10.37 -5.23 -10.81
N ALA A 210 9.90 -6.01 -11.79
CA ALA A 210 9.51 -5.49 -13.09
C ALA A 210 8.34 -4.51 -13.00
N MET A 211 7.33 -4.83 -12.18
CA MET A 211 6.19 -3.94 -11.93
C MET A 211 6.65 -2.66 -11.21
N LEU A 212 7.48 -2.78 -10.18
CA LEU A 212 7.95 -1.62 -9.43
C LEU A 212 8.83 -0.71 -10.29
N ASP A 213 9.70 -1.26 -11.14
CA ASP A 213 10.54 -0.48 -12.04
C ASP A 213 9.78 0.11 -13.22
N ALA A 214 8.70 -0.53 -13.68
CA ALA A 214 7.75 0.09 -14.60
C ALA A 214 7.15 1.36 -13.98
N PHE A 215 6.76 1.32 -12.71
CA PHE A 215 6.28 2.50 -12.01
C PHE A 215 7.37 3.57 -11.82
N TYR A 216 8.60 3.19 -11.49
CA TYR A 216 9.70 4.16 -11.42
C TYR A 216 9.99 4.83 -12.76
N ALA A 217 9.93 4.09 -13.87
CA ALA A 217 10.07 4.65 -15.22
C ALA A 217 8.92 5.62 -15.54
N ALA A 218 7.68 5.27 -15.17
CA ALA A 218 6.52 6.15 -15.33
C ALA A 218 6.65 7.44 -14.51
N LEU A 219 7.10 7.34 -13.25
CA LEU A 219 7.34 8.51 -12.40
C LEU A 219 8.41 9.43 -12.98
N GLU A 220 9.50 8.86 -13.51
CA GLU A 220 10.55 9.66 -14.15
C GLU A 220 10.01 10.49 -15.31
N ARG A 221 9.20 9.88 -16.19
CA ARG A 221 8.52 10.57 -17.30
C ARG A 221 7.52 11.63 -16.82
N ALA A 222 6.88 11.40 -15.68
CA ALA A 222 5.95 12.34 -15.06
C ALA A 222 6.64 13.45 -14.24
N GLY A 223 7.98 13.54 -14.25
CA GLY A 223 8.74 14.54 -13.48
C GLY A 223 8.95 14.18 -12.00
N GLY A 224 8.63 12.95 -11.60
CA GLY A 224 8.75 12.40 -10.25
C GLY A 224 9.93 11.45 -10.05
N GLY A 225 10.97 11.47 -10.89
CA GLY A 225 12.06 10.48 -10.86
C GLY A 225 12.88 10.41 -9.57
N SER A 226 12.80 11.44 -8.73
CA SER A 226 13.43 11.49 -7.40
C SER A 226 12.55 10.92 -6.27
N LEU A 227 11.29 10.57 -6.55
CA LEU A 227 10.38 10.02 -5.55
C LEU A 227 10.78 8.60 -5.15
N ASP A 228 10.59 8.31 -3.87
CA ASP A 228 10.56 6.95 -3.35
C ASP A 228 9.17 6.35 -3.59
N ILE A 229 9.12 5.05 -3.85
CA ILE A 229 7.89 4.28 -3.79
C ILE A 229 7.88 3.47 -2.50
N VAL A 230 6.75 3.55 -1.77
CA VAL A 230 6.40 2.60 -0.73
C VAL A 230 5.31 1.70 -1.30
N VAL A 231 5.51 0.39 -1.24
CA VAL A 231 4.49 -0.56 -1.67
C VAL A 231 3.45 -0.69 -0.55
N SER A 232 2.33 0.01 -0.68
CA SER A 232 1.31 0.10 0.36
C SER A 232 0.46 -1.15 0.49
N GLU A 233 0.49 -2.02 -0.52
CA GLU A 233 -0.13 -3.34 -0.50
C GLU A 233 0.56 -4.29 -1.46
N SER A 234 0.75 -5.54 -1.01
CA SER A 234 1.14 -6.65 -1.87
C SER A 234 0.81 -7.99 -1.22
N GLY A 235 0.32 -8.96 -1.99
CA GLY A 235 -0.05 -10.26 -1.46
C GLY A 235 -0.35 -11.29 -2.55
N TRP A 236 -0.83 -12.45 -2.11
CA TRP A 236 -1.36 -13.51 -2.97
C TRP A 236 -2.48 -14.25 -2.22
N PRO A 237 -3.65 -14.48 -2.84
CA PRO A 237 -4.77 -15.14 -2.19
C PRO A 237 -4.54 -16.65 -2.09
N SER A 238 -4.97 -17.26 -0.98
CA SER A 238 -4.74 -18.68 -0.74
C SER A 238 -5.79 -19.62 -1.34
N ALA A 239 -6.88 -19.07 -1.89
CA ALA A 239 -7.96 -19.82 -2.54
C ALA A 239 -8.83 -18.87 -3.38
N GLY A 240 -9.76 -19.43 -4.16
CA GLY A 240 -10.84 -18.70 -4.83
C GLY A 240 -10.49 -18.07 -6.19
N GLY A 241 -9.31 -18.39 -6.76
CA GLY A 241 -8.88 -17.90 -8.08
C GLY A 241 -7.80 -18.78 -8.74
N THR A 242 -7.31 -18.34 -9.90
CA THR A 242 -6.25 -19.01 -10.67
C THR A 242 -4.94 -19.10 -9.87
N ASP A 243 -4.33 -20.29 -9.82
CA ASP A 243 -3.08 -20.54 -9.08
C ASP A 243 -3.09 -20.05 -7.63
N THR A 244 -4.26 -20.10 -7.00
CA THR A 244 -4.44 -19.81 -5.58
C THR A 244 -4.33 -21.10 -4.77
N SER A 245 -3.42 -21.10 -3.82
CA SER A 245 -3.29 -22.19 -2.83
C SER A 245 -2.62 -21.64 -1.57
N VAL A 246 -2.78 -22.35 -0.45
CA VAL A 246 -2.02 -22.07 0.78
C VAL A 246 -0.52 -22.05 0.50
N ASN A 247 -0.03 -22.96 -0.34
CA ASN A 247 1.38 -23.04 -0.72
C ASN A 247 1.82 -21.83 -1.53
N ASN A 248 1.11 -21.46 -2.59
CA ASN A 248 1.48 -20.30 -3.42
C ASN A 248 1.42 -19.00 -2.61
N ALA A 249 0.40 -18.83 -1.77
CA ALA A 249 0.28 -17.66 -0.91
C ALA A 249 1.44 -17.58 0.11
N LYS A 250 1.82 -18.70 0.72
CA LYS A 250 2.98 -18.79 1.60
C LYS A 250 4.28 -18.48 0.85
N THR A 251 4.48 -19.08 -0.32
CA THR A 251 5.67 -18.89 -1.17
C THR A 251 5.83 -17.42 -1.53
N TYR A 252 4.78 -16.79 -2.08
CA TYR A 252 4.79 -15.38 -2.45
C TYR A 252 5.20 -14.48 -1.28
N LYS A 253 4.48 -14.58 -0.15
CA LYS A 253 4.71 -13.69 1.00
C LYS A 253 6.06 -13.94 1.66
N THR A 254 6.50 -15.20 1.77
CA THR A 254 7.82 -15.54 2.30
C THR A 254 8.93 -14.98 1.43
N ASN A 255 8.83 -15.14 0.11
CA ASN A 255 9.86 -14.70 -0.82
C ASN A 255 9.89 -13.17 -0.95
N LEU A 256 8.73 -12.51 -0.92
CA LEU A 256 8.64 -11.05 -0.86
C LEU A 256 9.35 -10.51 0.39
N VAL A 257 9.07 -11.07 1.58
CA VAL A 257 9.76 -10.68 2.82
C VAL A 257 11.27 -10.91 2.71
N ARG A 258 11.70 -12.07 2.20
CA ARG A 258 13.12 -12.36 1.99
C ARG A 258 13.75 -11.35 1.04
N HIS A 259 13.10 -11.05 -0.08
CA HIS A 259 13.58 -10.11 -1.09
C HIS A 259 13.79 -8.71 -0.49
N VAL A 260 12.81 -8.17 0.24
CA VAL A 260 12.95 -6.84 0.86
C VAL A 260 14.00 -6.81 1.98
N ASN A 261 14.13 -7.89 2.76
CA ASN A 261 15.13 -8.00 3.83
C ASN A 261 16.57 -8.09 3.30
N GLN A 262 16.77 -8.54 2.05
CA GLN A 262 18.08 -8.49 1.40
C GLN A 262 18.52 -7.07 1.05
N ARG A 263 17.61 -6.09 1.02
CA ARG A 263 17.90 -4.66 0.75
C ARG A 263 18.64 -4.42 -0.58
N LYS A 264 18.47 -5.31 -1.56
CA LYS A 264 19.06 -5.17 -2.89
C LYS A 264 18.33 -4.13 -3.75
N GLY A 265 17.10 -3.79 -3.39
CA GLY A 265 16.24 -2.96 -4.23
C GLY A 265 15.85 -3.69 -5.50
N THR A 266 15.53 -2.91 -6.53
CA THR A 266 15.17 -3.40 -7.86
C THR A 266 16.33 -3.18 -8.86
N PRO A 267 16.30 -3.80 -10.05
CA PRO A 267 17.29 -3.52 -11.10
C PRO A 267 17.48 -2.02 -11.42
N ARG A 268 16.42 -1.22 -11.46
CA ARG A 268 16.49 0.24 -11.73
C ARG A 268 16.89 1.06 -10.50
N LYS A 269 16.63 0.58 -9.28
CA LYS A 269 16.97 1.25 -8.02
C LYS A 269 17.82 0.34 -7.12
N PRO A 270 19.03 -0.06 -7.55
CA PRO A 270 19.87 -0.99 -6.81
C PRO A 270 20.31 -0.40 -5.47
N GLY A 271 20.39 -1.25 -4.43
CA GLY A 271 20.79 -0.88 -3.07
C GLY A 271 19.76 -0.07 -2.29
N LYS A 272 18.60 0.25 -2.88
CA LYS A 272 17.53 1.00 -2.23
C LYS A 272 16.56 0.06 -1.54
N ALA A 273 16.46 0.15 -0.22
CA ALA A 273 15.48 -0.63 0.53
C ALA A 273 14.04 -0.29 0.08
N ILE A 274 13.21 -1.32 -0.06
CA ILE A 274 11.80 -1.20 -0.46
C ILE A 274 10.96 -1.39 0.81
N GLU A 275 10.15 -0.39 1.15
CA GLU A 275 9.16 -0.54 2.21
C GLU A 275 7.88 -1.14 1.65
N VAL A 276 7.41 -2.23 2.26
CA VAL A 276 6.28 -3.02 1.78
C VAL A 276 5.33 -3.34 2.93
N TYR A 277 4.03 -3.20 2.67
CA TYR A 277 2.95 -3.62 3.54
C TYR A 277 2.28 -4.86 2.94
N LEU A 278 2.35 -5.99 3.66
CA LEU A 278 1.71 -7.23 3.21
C LEU A 278 0.18 -7.12 3.34
N PHE A 279 -0.52 -7.44 2.25
CA PHE A 279 -1.96 -7.57 2.22
C PHE A 279 -2.35 -9.06 2.35
N ALA A 280 -3.18 -9.46 3.32
CA ALA A 280 -3.65 -8.72 4.50
C ALA A 280 -3.45 -9.56 5.78
N MET A 281 -3.80 -8.99 6.94
CA MET A 281 -3.71 -9.71 8.21
C MET A 281 -4.69 -10.88 8.26
N PHE A 282 -5.98 -10.65 7.95
CA PHE A 282 -7.04 -11.66 8.06
C PHE A 282 -7.77 -11.87 6.73
N ASP A 283 -8.32 -13.07 6.55
CA ASP A 283 -9.32 -13.34 5.51
C ASP A 283 -10.60 -12.54 5.77
N GLU A 284 -11.24 -12.05 4.71
CA GLU A 284 -12.42 -11.17 4.81
C GLU A 284 -13.62 -11.81 4.10
N LYS A 285 -14.47 -12.52 4.87
CA LYS A 285 -15.49 -13.44 4.35
C LYS A 285 -16.55 -12.83 3.42
N ASN A 286 -16.79 -11.52 3.50
CA ASN A 286 -17.89 -10.87 2.77
C ASN A 286 -17.40 -9.98 1.63
N LYS A 287 -16.26 -10.34 1.02
CA LYS A 287 -15.76 -9.72 -0.21
C LYS A 287 -16.07 -10.57 -1.42
N GLU A 288 -16.16 -9.92 -2.57
CA GLU A 288 -16.28 -10.56 -3.88
C GLU A 288 -15.27 -9.90 -4.84
N PRO A 289 -14.76 -10.62 -5.86
CA PRO A 289 -15.03 -12.04 -6.18
C PRO A 289 -14.40 -13.03 -5.17
N ALA A 290 -14.61 -14.34 -5.35
CA ALA A 290 -14.24 -15.36 -4.37
C ALA A 290 -12.79 -15.27 -3.81
N TYR A 291 -11.79 -14.96 -4.65
CA TYR A 291 -10.40 -14.81 -4.19
C TYR A 291 -10.20 -13.67 -3.16
N GLU A 292 -11.07 -12.65 -3.18
CA GLU A 292 -11.01 -11.51 -2.24
C GLU A 292 -11.23 -11.93 -0.78
N LYS A 293 -11.80 -13.12 -0.56
CA LYS A 293 -12.02 -13.66 0.78
C LYS A 293 -10.77 -14.24 1.42
N HIS A 294 -9.68 -14.43 0.65
CA HIS A 294 -8.60 -15.37 1.01
C HIS A 294 -7.18 -14.76 1.06
N TRP A 295 -7.06 -13.44 1.21
CA TRP A 295 -5.77 -12.73 1.26
C TRP A 295 -5.04 -12.76 2.61
N GLY A 296 -5.69 -13.23 3.67
CA GLY A 296 -5.16 -13.19 5.03
C GLY A 296 -3.91 -14.04 5.24
N LEU A 297 -3.06 -13.60 6.17
CA LEU A 297 -2.06 -14.43 6.86
C LEU A 297 -2.72 -15.33 7.91
N PHE A 298 -3.83 -14.87 8.47
CA PHE A 298 -4.62 -15.56 9.49
C PHE A 298 -6.06 -15.77 9.02
N PHE A 299 -6.69 -16.83 9.51
CA PHE A 299 -8.13 -16.96 9.43
C PHE A 299 -8.82 -15.97 10.38
N PRO A 300 -10.13 -15.69 10.22
CA PRO A 300 -10.87 -14.85 11.17
C PRO A 300 -10.94 -15.44 12.58
N SER A 301 -10.74 -16.76 12.71
CA SER A 301 -10.55 -17.48 13.97
C SER A 301 -9.21 -17.19 14.65
N LYS A 302 -8.34 -16.38 14.03
CA LYS A 302 -6.98 -16.02 14.47
C LYS A 302 -5.94 -17.12 14.35
N GLN A 303 -6.34 -18.28 13.84
CA GLN A 303 -5.39 -19.34 13.50
C GLN A 303 -4.53 -18.87 12.31
N GLU A 304 -3.21 -19.02 12.45
CA GLU A 304 -2.27 -18.76 11.38
C GLU A 304 -2.53 -19.73 10.21
N LYS A 305 -2.59 -19.21 8.99
CA LYS A 305 -2.79 -20.03 7.78
C LYS A 305 -1.49 -20.73 7.37
N TYR A 306 -0.38 -20.04 7.55
CA TYR A 306 0.97 -20.52 7.26
C TYR A 306 2.00 -19.61 7.96
N PRO A 307 3.12 -20.18 8.45
CA PRO A 307 4.15 -19.41 9.13
C PRO A 307 4.91 -18.49 8.18
N ILE A 308 5.14 -17.24 8.62
CA ILE A 308 5.98 -16.24 7.94
C ILE A 308 7.01 -15.68 8.94
N SER A 309 8.30 -15.73 8.59
CA SER A 309 9.33 -14.97 9.31
C SER A 309 9.44 -13.58 8.72
N PHE A 310 9.20 -12.54 9.54
CA PHE A 310 9.37 -11.14 9.16
C PHE A 310 10.80 -10.62 9.38
N CYS A 311 11.65 -11.40 10.06
CA CYS A 311 13.03 -11.08 10.41
C CYS A 311 13.99 -11.95 9.59
#